data_AF-A0AAX1KGH0-F1
#
_entry.id   AF-A0AAX1KGH0-F1
#
_cell.length_a   1.000
_cell.length_b   1.000
_cell.length_c   1.000
_cell.angle_alpha   90.00
_cell.angle_beta   90.00
_cell.angle_gamma   90.00
#
_symmetry.space_group_name_H-M   'P 1'
#
loop_
_entity.id
_entity.type
_entity.pdbx_description
1 polymer ?
#
loop_
_entity_poly.entity_id
_entity_poly.type
_entity_poly.pdbx_seq_one_letter_code
_entity_poly.pdbx_strand_id
1 'polypeptide(L)'
;MFDIDSIIKKYTSEDGSIPSEAVAKLAQAVSSSVGREFVEKERYSKKLEEIEALKTEKQTAEDSATTAKKWKDKYDALKGEFDDYKSEQASKETKAAKEKAVRAYYESKGITGKSLDIAIRGSSEEINALEMDGDKIKDASALDELVKDTFSGLVSTTTVRGADTATPPGNTGGGSMTKADIYKKDNHGRYVMSAAERQKALMENQIT
;
A
#
# COMPACT_ATOMS: atom_id res chain seq x y z
N MET A 1 70.44 7.23 -33.82
CA MET A 1 70.38 7.44 -35.27
C MET A 1 71.65 6.86 -35.83
N PHE A 2 71.52 5.94 -36.78
CA PHE A 2 72.66 5.34 -37.46
C PHE A 2 73.60 6.41 -38.05
N ASP A 3 74.83 6.45 -37.52
CA ASP A 3 75.86 7.40 -37.91
C ASP A 3 76.86 6.68 -38.85
N ILE A 4 76.47 6.62 -40.12
CA ILE A 4 77.27 5.97 -41.16
C ILE A 4 78.61 6.69 -41.36
N ASP A 5 78.65 8.00 -41.14
CA ASP A 5 79.84 8.83 -41.32
C ASP A 5 80.90 8.49 -40.27
N SER A 6 80.50 8.32 -39.00
CA SER A 6 81.39 7.83 -37.95
C SER A 6 81.89 6.39 -38.20
N ILE A 7 81.09 5.54 -38.85
CA ILE A 7 81.51 4.17 -39.21
C ILE A 7 82.51 4.21 -40.36
N ILE A 8 82.22 4.97 -41.42
CA ILE A 8 83.11 5.13 -42.59
C ILE A 8 84.45 5.71 -42.14
N LYS A 9 84.44 6.77 -41.33
CA LYS A 9 85.65 7.47 -40.87
C LYS A 9 86.61 6.61 -40.06
N LYS A 10 86.14 5.53 -39.40
CA LYS A 10 86.99 4.55 -38.70
C LYS A 10 87.84 3.68 -39.64
N TYR A 11 87.43 3.58 -40.90
CA TYR A 11 88.10 2.75 -41.92
C TYR A 11 88.68 3.60 -43.06
N THR A 12 88.79 4.92 -42.88
CA THR A 12 89.40 5.87 -43.82
C THR A 12 90.79 6.28 -43.33
N SER A 13 91.76 6.30 -44.23
CA SER A 13 93.13 6.78 -44.01
C SER A 13 93.20 8.32 -43.91
N GLU A 14 94.33 8.86 -43.45
CA GLU A 14 94.55 10.32 -43.30
C GLU A 14 94.43 11.10 -44.62
N ASP A 15 94.69 10.45 -45.75
CA ASP A 15 94.55 11.00 -47.10
C ASP A 15 93.11 10.91 -47.66
N GLY A 16 92.17 10.39 -46.88
CA GLY A 16 90.77 10.21 -47.29
C GLY A 16 90.51 8.93 -48.09
N SER A 17 91.53 8.10 -48.33
CA SER A 17 91.37 6.82 -49.04
C SER A 17 90.85 5.71 -48.12
N ILE A 18 90.14 4.73 -48.66
CA ILE A 18 89.78 3.50 -47.94
C ILE A 18 90.74 2.40 -48.42
N PRO A 19 91.61 1.86 -47.55
CA PRO A 19 92.51 0.79 -47.94
C PRO A 19 91.73 -0.46 -48.36
N SER A 20 92.20 -1.17 -49.38
CA SER A 20 91.51 -2.35 -49.94
C SER A 20 91.24 -3.44 -48.90
N GLU A 21 92.15 -3.62 -47.94
CA GLU A 21 92.01 -4.55 -46.81
C GLU A 21 90.94 -4.15 -45.78
N ALA A 22 90.56 -2.86 -45.74
CA ALA A 22 89.56 -2.32 -44.83
C ALA A 22 88.13 -2.37 -45.40
N VAL A 23 87.98 -2.48 -46.73
CA VAL A 23 86.68 -2.48 -47.42
C VAL A 23 85.74 -3.57 -46.90
N ALA A 24 86.24 -4.79 -46.71
CA ALA A 24 85.42 -5.91 -46.20
C ALA A 24 84.94 -5.67 -44.75
N LYS A 25 85.80 -5.11 -43.89
CA LYS A 25 85.48 -4.80 -42.49
C LYS A 25 84.47 -3.65 -42.41
N LEU A 26 84.62 -2.63 -43.25
CA LEU A 26 83.68 -1.53 -43.38
C LEU A 26 82.30 -2.03 -43.82
N ALA A 27 82.23 -2.87 -44.86
CA ALA A 27 80.98 -3.44 -45.34
C ALA A 27 80.26 -4.25 -44.25
N GLN A 28 81.00 -5.08 -43.50
CA GLN A 28 80.46 -5.86 -42.39
C GLN A 28 79.96 -4.97 -41.24
N ALA A 29 80.71 -3.91 -40.88
CA ALA A 29 80.34 -2.98 -39.83
C ALA A 29 79.06 -2.19 -40.17
N VAL A 30 78.96 -1.69 -41.41
CA VAL A 30 77.77 -1.01 -41.93
C VAL A 30 76.57 -1.95 -41.92
N SER A 31 76.71 -3.15 -42.51
CA SER A 31 75.63 -4.15 -42.58
C SER A 31 75.10 -4.55 -41.20
N SER A 32 76.00 -4.80 -40.25
CA SER A 32 75.62 -5.18 -38.88
C SER A 32 74.93 -4.05 -38.13
N SER A 33 75.35 -2.80 -38.35
CA SER A 33 74.77 -1.65 -37.66
C SER A 33 73.40 -1.27 -38.21
N VAL A 34 73.23 -1.28 -39.54
CA VAL A 34 71.92 -1.10 -40.19
C VAL A 34 70.96 -2.21 -39.77
N GLY A 35 71.43 -3.46 -39.73
CA GLY A 35 70.62 -4.58 -39.26
C GLY A 35 70.14 -4.42 -37.82
N ARG A 36 70.99 -3.94 -36.91
CA ARG A 36 70.61 -3.67 -35.50
C ARG A 36 69.54 -2.57 -35.39
N GLU A 37 69.69 -1.44 -36.08
CA GLU A 37 68.71 -0.34 -36.02
C GLU A 37 67.36 -0.77 -36.61
N PHE A 38 67.36 -1.58 -37.68
CA PHE A 38 66.13 -2.11 -38.26
C PHE A 38 65.41 -3.04 -37.29
N VAL A 39 66.14 -3.93 -36.61
CA VAL A 39 65.59 -4.81 -35.56
C VAL A 39 65.06 -4.00 -34.38
N GLU A 40 65.75 -2.94 -33.95
CA GLU A 40 65.27 -2.05 -32.88
C GLU A 40 64.01 -1.31 -33.29
N LYS A 41 63.95 -0.75 -34.50
CA LYS A 41 62.76 -0.08 -35.03
C LYS A 41 61.55 -1.01 -35.11
N GLU A 42 61.74 -2.25 -35.55
CA GLU A 42 60.68 -3.25 -35.58
C GLU A 42 60.19 -3.59 -34.16
N ARG A 43 61.10 -3.71 -33.18
CA ARG A 43 60.73 -3.90 -31.77
C ARG A 43 59.96 -2.73 -31.19
N TYR A 44 60.34 -1.49 -31.51
CA TYR A 44 59.59 -0.31 -31.08
C TYR A 44 58.21 -0.22 -31.71
N SER A 45 58.08 -0.56 -33.00
CA SER A 45 56.79 -0.64 -33.68
C SER A 45 55.85 -1.63 -32.99
N LYS A 46 56.34 -2.84 -32.68
CA LYS A 46 55.57 -3.86 -31.96
C LYS A 46 55.14 -3.40 -30.56
N LYS A 47 56.03 -2.71 -29.83
CA LYS A 47 55.69 -2.14 -28.52
C LYS A 47 54.63 -1.05 -28.60
N LEU A 48 54.64 -0.23 -29.65
CA LEU A 48 53.60 0.79 -29.87
C LEU A 48 52.23 0.13 -30.12
N GLU A 49 52.19 -0.92 -30.95
CA GLU A 49 50.97 -1.70 -31.19
C GLU A 49 50.43 -2.33 -29.89
N GLU A 50 51.31 -2.90 -29.07
CA GLU A 50 50.95 -3.48 -27.78
C GLU A 50 50.41 -2.42 -26.80
N ILE A 51 51.01 -1.23 -26.76
CA ILE A 51 50.53 -0.11 -25.93
C ILE A 51 49.14 0.34 -26.36
N GLU A 52 48.88 0.48 -27.66
CA GLU A 52 47.57 0.87 -28.17
C GLU A 52 46.50 -0.21 -27.90
N ALA A 53 46.89 -1.50 -28.00
CA ALA A 53 46.02 -2.61 -27.62
C ALA A 53 45.66 -2.57 -26.12
N LEU A 54 46.67 -2.42 -25.24
CA LEU A 54 46.48 -2.33 -23.79
C LEU A 54 45.63 -1.12 -23.39
N LYS A 55 45.80 0.03 -24.08
CA LYS A 55 45.00 1.23 -23.84
C LYS A 55 43.52 0.98 -24.18
N THR A 56 43.26 0.28 -25.28
CA THR A 56 41.90 -0.09 -25.70
C THR A 56 41.25 -1.07 -24.71
N GLU A 57 42.00 -2.08 -24.27
CA GLU A 57 41.54 -3.04 -23.27
C GLU A 57 41.23 -2.36 -21.93
N LYS A 58 42.10 -1.46 -21.48
CA LYS A 58 41.89 -0.66 -20.27
C LYS A 58 40.61 0.16 -20.34
N GLN A 59 40.37 0.88 -21.45
CA GLN A 59 39.15 1.65 -21.64
C GLN A 59 37.90 0.76 -21.57
N THR A 60 37.95 -0.40 -22.23
CA THR A 60 36.85 -1.39 -22.21
C THR A 60 36.58 -1.91 -20.79
N ALA A 61 37.62 -2.16 -20.01
CA ALA A 61 37.51 -2.60 -18.63
C ALA A 61 36.91 -1.50 -17.73
N GLU A 62 37.31 -0.24 -17.90
CA GLU A 62 36.78 0.90 -17.16
C GLU A 62 35.28 1.14 -17.47
N ASP A 63 34.89 1.03 -18.74
CA ASP A 63 33.48 1.14 -19.16
C ASP A 63 32.63 -0.01 -18.60
N SER A 64 33.18 -1.23 -18.60
CA SER A 64 32.53 -2.41 -18.04
C SER A 64 32.38 -2.29 -16.52
N ALA A 65 33.42 -1.83 -15.81
CA ALA A 65 33.37 -1.60 -14.37
C ALA A 65 32.34 -0.51 -14.00
N THR A 66 32.29 0.57 -14.77
CA THR A 66 31.28 1.64 -14.60
C THR A 66 29.86 1.10 -14.79
N THR A 67 29.67 0.24 -15.79
CA THR A 67 28.38 -0.41 -16.07
C THR A 67 27.99 -1.37 -14.96
N ALA A 68 28.91 -2.23 -14.51
CA ALA A 68 28.70 -3.16 -13.41
C ALA A 68 28.32 -2.44 -12.11
N LYS A 69 28.98 -1.32 -11.80
CA LYS A 69 28.64 -0.47 -10.64
C LYS A 69 27.20 0.05 -10.73
N LYS A 70 26.79 0.61 -11.88
CA LYS A 70 25.41 1.08 -12.08
C LYS A 70 24.38 -0.03 -11.89
N TRP A 71 24.68 -1.26 -12.35
CA TRP A 71 23.78 -2.40 -12.16
C TRP A 71 23.70 -2.83 -10.70
N LYS A 72 24.82 -2.82 -9.98
CA LYS A 72 24.86 -3.10 -8.55
C LYS A 72 24.01 -2.10 -7.76
N ASP A 73 24.18 -0.80 -8.00
CA ASP A 73 23.43 0.25 -7.31
C ASP A 73 21.91 0.10 -7.54
N LYS A 74 21.49 -0.21 -8.78
CA LYS A 74 20.09 -0.48 -9.12
C LYS A 74 19.54 -1.72 -8.41
N TYR A 75 20.34 -2.78 -8.35
CA TYR A 75 19.96 -4.02 -7.69
C TYR A 75 19.79 -3.81 -6.18
N ASP A 76 20.75 -3.14 -5.54
CA ASP A 76 20.71 -2.88 -4.09
C ASP A 76 19.51 -1.98 -3.74
N ALA A 77 19.21 -0.96 -4.55
CA ALA A 77 18.03 -0.12 -4.40
C ALA A 77 16.71 -0.92 -4.53
N LEU A 78 16.57 -1.71 -5.61
CA LEU A 78 15.38 -2.53 -5.84
C LEU A 78 15.19 -3.58 -4.72
N LYS A 79 16.29 -4.13 -4.21
CA LYS A 79 16.26 -5.08 -3.10
C LYS A 79 15.74 -4.41 -1.82
N GLY A 80 16.18 -3.19 -1.52
CA GLY A 80 15.65 -2.38 -0.42
C GLY A 80 14.15 -2.11 -0.56
N GLU A 81 13.72 -1.58 -1.70
CA GLU A 81 12.30 -1.30 -1.99
C GLU A 81 11.42 -2.55 -1.87
N PHE A 82 11.93 -3.71 -2.30
CA PHE A 82 11.19 -4.96 -2.23
C PHE A 82 11.06 -5.51 -0.80
N ASP A 83 12.10 -5.37 0.01
CA ASP A 83 12.06 -5.78 1.42
C ASP A 83 11.15 -4.85 2.23
N ASP A 84 11.17 -3.55 1.95
CA ASP A 84 10.21 -2.57 2.51
C ASP A 84 8.77 -2.89 2.11
N TYR A 85 8.54 -3.17 0.82
CA TYR A 85 7.22 -3.56 0.32
C TYR A 85 6.69 -4.80 1.03
N LYS A 86 7.52 -5.84 1.23
CA LYS A 86 7.11 -7.04 1.98
C LYS A 86 6.73 -6.72 3.42
N SER A 87 7.51 -5.89 4.09
CA SER A 87 7.23 -5.46 5.46
C SER A 87 5.90 -4.70 5.54
N GLU A 88 5.67 -3.78 4.58
CA GLU A 88 4.42 -3.03 4.48
C GLU A 88 3.23 -3.95 4.20
N GLN A 89 3.36 -4.93 3.30
CA GLN A 89 2.31 -5.91 3.02
C GLN A 89 2.00 -6.77 4.25
N ALA A 90 3.01 -7.29 4.94
CA ALA A 90 2.80 -8.08 6.16
C ALA A 90 2.11 -7.26 7.26
N SER A 91 2.47 -5.98 7.40
CA SER A 91 1.80 -5.05 8.31
C SER A 91 0.34 -4.79 7.90
N LYS A 92 0.08 -4.59 6.61
CA LYS A 92 -1.28 -4.42 6.05
C LYS A 92 -2.14 -5.66 6.24
N GLU A 93 -1.62 -6.85 5.96
CA GLU A 93 -2.33 -8.12 6.15
C GLU A 93 -2.64 -8.36 7.64
N THR A 94 -1.66 -8.12 8.52
CA THR A 94 -1.86 -8.25 9.97
C THR A 94 -2.92 -7.27 10.46
N LYS A 95 -2.86 -6.00 10.04
CA LYS A 95 -3.86 -4.99 10.40
C LYS A 95 -5.25 -5.36 9.88
N ALA A 96 -5.36 -5.79 8.62
CA ALA A 96 -6.62 -6.21 8.02
C ALA A 96 -7.22 -7.44 8.73
N ALA A 97 -6.39 -8.41 9.13
CA ALA A 97 -6.84 -9.57 9.90
C ALA A 97 -7.38 -9.15 11.28
N LYS A 98 -6.64 -8.29 12.00
CA LYS A 98 -7.08 -7.76 13.31
C LYS A 98 -8.38 -6.95 13.18
N GLU A 99 -8.46 -6.03 12.22
CA GLU A 99 -9.68 -5.24 11.98
C GLU A 99 -10.88 -6.13 11.62
N LYS A 100 -10.68 -7.16 10.79
CA LYS A 100 -11.75 -8.12 10.43
C LYS A 100 -12.24 -8.88 11.65
N ALA A 101 -11.35 -9.36 12.50
CA ALA A 101 -11.72 -10.09 13.71
C ALA A 101 -12.46 -9.21 14.72
N VAL A 102 -12.00 -7.96 14.91
CA VAL A 102 -12.65 -6.98 15.79
C VAL A 102 -14.01 -6.54 15.24
N ARG A 103 -14.14 -6.44 13.91
CA ARG A 103 -15.43 -6.15 13.27
C ARG A 103 -16.45 -7.24 13.60
N ALA A 104 -16.09 -8.51 13.42
CA ALA A 104 -16.95 -9.63 13.78
C ALA A 104 -17.27 -9.66 15.28
N TYR A 105 -16.30 -9.30 16.13
CA TYR A 105 -16.49 -9.20 17.57
C TYR A 105 -17.53 -8.13 17.95
N TYR A 106 -17.40 -6.90 17.47
CA TYR A 106 -18.35 -5.82 17.78
C TYR A 106 -19.74 -6.09 17.22
N GLU A 107 -19.84 -6.67 16.02
CA GLU A 107 -21.12 -7.13 15.47
C GLU A 107 -21.79 -8.15 16.40
N SER A 108 -21.03 -9.10 16.95
CA SER A 108 -21.55 -10.08 17.93
C SER A 108 -22.03 -9.45 19.25
N LYS A 109 -21.49 -8.27 19.60
CA LYS A 109 -21.90 -7.48 20.78
C LYS A 109 -23.06 -6.52 20.48
N GLY A 110 -23.61 -6.52 19.26
CA GLY A 110 -24.74 -5.69 18.86
C GLY A 110 -24.37 -4.29 18.36
N ILE A 111 -23.08 -4.00 18.18
CA ILE A 111 -22.61 -2.76 17.55
C ILE A 111 -22.55 -3.02 16.03
N THR A 112 -23.48 -2.42 15.28
CA THR A 112 -23.62 -2.66 13.83
C THR A 112 -23.75 -1.36 13.04
N GLY A 113 -23.66 -1.42 11.71
CA GLY A 113 -23.88 -0.27 10.83
C GLY A 113 -22.90 0.88 11.08
N LYS A 114 -23.40 2.12 11.17
CA LYS A 114 -22.55 3.30 11.41
C LYS A 114 -21.85 3.25 12.78
N SER A 115 -22.49 2.65 13.78
CA SER A 115 -21.92 2.49 15.12
C SER A 115 -20.68 1.60 15.11
N LEU A 116 -20.65 0.59 14.24
CA LEU A 116 -19.49 -0.28 14.03
C LEU A 116 -18.30 0.48 13.45
N ASP A 117 -18.52 1.30 12.43
CA ASP A 117 -17.44 2.09 11.83
C ASP A 117 -16.87 3.13 12.82
N ILE A 118 -17.69 3.64 13.74
CA ILE A 118 -17.26 4.51 14.84
C ILE A 118 -16.43 3.72 15.86
N ALA A 119 -16.92 2.55 16.30
CA ALA A 119 -16.22 1.71 17.28
C ALA A 119 -14.86 1.22 16.76
N ILE A 120 -14.79 0.79 15.48
CA ILE A 120 -13.52 0.37 14.86
C ILE A 120 -12.53 1.53 14.78
N ARG A 121 -12.97 2.73 14.37
CA ARG A 121 -12.08 3.90 14.35
C ARG A 121 -11.63 4.30 15.75
N GLY A 122 -12.53 4.26 16.72
CA GLY A 122 -12.28 4.64 18.11
C GLY A 122 -11.44 3.64 18.90
N SER A 123 -11.24 2.41 18.38
CA SER A 123 -10.44 1.36 19.03
C SER A 123 -9.16 1.02 18.25
N SER A 124 -8.65 1.95 17.44
CA SER A 124 -7.48 1.70 16.58
C SER A 124 -6.23 1.29 17.38
N GLU A 125 -6.04 1.86 18.58
CA GLU A 125 -4.90 1.53 19.44
C GLU A 125 -5.04 0.13 20.03
N GLU A 126 -6.22 -0.19 20.54
CA GLU A 126 -6.54 -1.51 21.08
C GLU A 126 -6.43 -2.57 19.99
N ILE A 127 -7.01 -2.34 18.81
CA ILE A 127 -6.92 -3.22 17.63
C ILE A 127 -5.45 -3.53 17.30
N ASN A 128 -4.57 -2.52 17.31
CA ASN A 128 -3.15 -2.73 17.00
C ASN A 128 -2.44 -3.58 18.08
N ALA A 129 -2.81 -3.39 19.36
CA ALA A 129 -2.25 -4.12 20.49
C ALA A 129 -2.79 -5.56 20.65
N LEU A 130 -3.90 -5.91 19.98
CA LEU A 130 -4.50 -7.25 20.09
C LEU A 130 -3.56 -8.35 19.62
N GLU A 131 -3.49 -9.42 20.40
CA GLU A 131 -2.95 -10.70 19.97
C GLU A 131 -4.04 -11.54 19.30
N MET A 132 -3.70 -12.13 18.15
CA MET A 132 -4.58 -13.05 17.44
C MET A 132 -4.17 -14.50 17.73
N ASP A 133 -5.16 -15.36 17.90
CA ASP A 133 -5.02 -16.82 17.91
C ASP A 133 -5.66 -17.38 16.64
N GLY A 134 -4.83 -17.53 15.60
CA GLY A 134 -5.30 -17.80 14.24
C GLY A 134 -6.22 -16.69 13.74
N ASP A 135 -7.46 -17.05 13.40
CA ASP A 135 -8.48 -16.12 12.90
C ASP A 135 -9.28 -15.41 14.01
N LYS A 136 -8.99 -15.69 15.29
CA LYS A 136 -9.74 -15.17 16.44
C LYS A 136 -8.90 -14.24 17.30
N ILE A 137 -9.58 -13.37 18.04
CA ILE A 137 -8.94 -12.53 19.06
C ILE A 137 -8.62 -13.43 20.26
N LYS A 138 -7.36 -13.43 20.70
CA LYS A 138 -6.90 -14.25 21.84
C LYS A 138 -7.42 -13.71 23.17
N ASP A 139 -7.31 -12.39 23.36
CA ASP A 139 -7.81 -11.67 24.53
C ASP A 139 -8.61 -10.46 24.08
N ALA A 140 -9.91 -10.46 24.41
CA ALA A 140 -10.84 -9.39 24.06
C ALA A 140 -11.20 -8.49 25.26
N SER A 141 -10.50 -8.61 26.40
CA SER A 141 -10.84 -7.91 27.64
C SER A 141 -10.90 -6.38 27.46
N ALA A 142 -9.92 -5.80 26.78
CA ALA A 142 -9.91 -4.36 26.47
C ALA A 142 -11.08 -3.94 25.56
N LEU A 143 -11.47 -4.79 24.60
CA LEU A 143 -12.63 -4.54 23.75
C LEU A 143 -13.94 -4.68 24.53
N ASP A 144 -14.01 -5.61 25.49
CA ASP A 144 -15.15 -5.76 26.40
C ASP A 144 -15.32 -4.53 27.31
N GLU A 145 -14.23 -3.97 27.82
CA GLU A 145 -14.25 -2.71 28.59
C GLU A 145 -14.76 -1.55 27.73
N LEU A 146 -14.23 -1.40 26.51
CA LEU A 146 -14.71 -0.40 25.55
C LEU A 146 -16.19 -0.57 25.22
N VAL A 147 -16.67 -1.80 25.02
CA VAL A 147 -18.09 -2.08 24.74
C VAL A 147 -18.98 -1.70 25.92
N LYS A 148 -18.53 -1.95 27.15
CA LYS A 148 -19.32 -1.67 28.38
C LYS A 148 -19.30 -0.21 28.79
N ASP A 149 -18.23 0.50 28.51
CA ASP A 149 -18.05 1.90 28.91
C ASP A 149 -18.29 2.84 27.71
N THR A 150 -17.24 3.13 26.93
CA THR A 150 -17.23 4.10 25.84
C THR A 150 -18.25 3.83 24.74
N PHE A 151 -18.47 2.56 24.39
CA PHE A 151 -19.36 2.15 23.30
C PHE A 151 -20.70 1.60 23.79
N SER A 152 -21.03 1.74 25.08
CA SER A 152 -22.30 1.29 25.63
C SER A 152 -23.51 1.86 24.88
N GLY A 153 -23.45 3.14 24.51
CA GLY A 153 -24.48 3.82 23.71
C GLY A 153 -24.51 3.44 22.22
N LEU A 154 -23.49 2.70 21.74
CA LEU A 154 -23.41 2.22 20.36
C LEU A 154 -24.03 0.84 20.17
N VAL A 155 -24.29 0.12 21.27
CA VAL A 155 -24.94 -1.19 21.28
C VAL A 155 -26.41 -1.03 20.89
N SER A 156 -26.84 -1.77 19.87
CA SER A 156 -28.22 -1.72 19.40
C SER A 156 -29.19 -2.20 20.47
N THR A 157 -30.14 -1.34 20.86
CA THR A 157 -31.23 -1.70 21.79
C THR A 157 -32.54 -1.79 21.03
N THR A 158 -33.14 -2.99 21.01
CA THR A 158 -34.48 -3.16 20.45
C THR A 158 -35.50 -2.86 21.54
N THR A 159 -36.16 -1.71 21.44
CA THR A 159 -37.31 -1.39 22.29
C THR A 159 -38.58 -1.78 21.56
N VAL A 160 -39.35 -2.71 22.15
CA VAL A 160 -40.70 -3.02 21.67
C VAL A 160 -41.61 -1.89 22.13
N ARG A 161 -41.94 -0.99 21.21
CA ARG A 161 -43.00 -0.01 21.44
C ARG A 161 -44.33 -0.66 21.07
N GLY A 162 -45.26 -0.73 22.03
CA GLY A 162 -46.64 -1.12 21.75
C GLY A 162 -47.25 -0.20 20.68
N ALA A 163 -48.29 -0.68 19.99
CA ALA A 163 -48.98 0.12 18.99
C ALA A 163 -49.38 1.48 19.58
N ASP A 164 -49.08 2.56 18.87
CA ASP A 164 -49.53 3.90 19.25
C ASP A 164 -51.05 3.94 18.99
N THR A 165 -51.85 3.58 19.99
CA THR A 165 -53.31 3.61 19.87
C THR A 165 -53.75 5.07 19.93
N ALA A 166 -53.65 5.75 18.81
CA ALA A 166 -54.27 7.05 18.62
C ALA A 166 -55.78 6.90 18.83
N THR A 167 -56.26 7.33 19.99
CA THR A 167 -57.67 7.47 20.32
C THR A 167 -58.45 6.15 20.28
N PRO A 168 -58.60 5.41 21.41
CA PRO A 168 -59.61 4.35 21.45
C PRO A 168 -60.96 4.94 21.00
N PRO A 169 -61.75 4.24 20.17
CA PRO A 169 -63.06 4.73 19.75
C PRO A 169 -63.83 5.15 20.99
N GLY A 170 -64.10 6.45 21.12
CA GLY A 170 -64.94 6.96 22.19
C GLY A 170 -66.25 6.21 22.11
N ASN A 171 -66.68 5.60 23.22
CA ASN A 171 -67.97 4.95 23.30
C ASN A 171 -69.05 6.00 22.99
N THR A 172 -69.43 6.11 21.72
CA THR A 172 -70.55 6.94 21.27
C THR A 172 -71.85 6.13 21.39
N GLY A 173 -71.89 5.23 22.38
CA GLY A 173 -73.08 4.51 22.77
C GLY A 173 -74.04 5.49 23.44
N GLY A 174 -74.99 5.99 22.65
CA GLY A 174 -76.23 6.63 23.10
C GLY A 174 -76.03 7.93 23.86
N GLY A 175 -76.20 9.07 23.19
CA GLY A 175 -76.36 10.34 23.88
C GLY A 175 -77.43 10.21 24.97
N SER A 176 -77.12 10.69 26.18
CA SER A 176 -78.02 10.61 27.33
C SER A 176 -79.36 11.28 27.01
N MET A 177 -80.40 10.49 26.73
CA MET A 177 -81.75 11.01 26.45
C MET A 177 -82.40 11.29 27.80
N THR A 178 -82.82 12.52 28.06
CA THR A 178 -83.49 12.84 29.33
C THR A 178 -84.92 12.28 29.36
N LYS A 179 -85.54 12.16 30.54
CA LYS A 179 -86.94 11.73 30.67
C LYS A 179 -87.89 12.61 29.84
N ALA A 180 -87.60 13.91 29.73
CA ALA A 180 -88.38 14.83 28.92
C ALA A 180 -88.29 14.50 27.42
N ASP A 181 -87.10 14.13 26.94
CA ASP A 181 -86.88 13.74 25.55
C ASP A 181 -87.59 12.42 25.21
N ILE A 182 -87.54 11.46 26.14
CA ILE A 182 -88.20 10.15 26.02
C ILE A 182 -89.73 10.29 25.98
N TYR A 183 -90.31 11.19 26.79
CA TYR A 183 -91.77 11.39 26.87
C TYR A 183 -92.29 12.55 26.04
N LYS A 184 -91.48 13.09 25.12
CA LYS A 184 -91.89 14.17 24.22
C LYS A 184 -93.11 13.76 23.39
N LYS A 185 -94.06 14.69 23.24
CA LYS A 185 -95.25 14.53 22.41
C LYS A 185 -95.15 15.38 21.15
N ASP A 186 -95.74 14.90 20.05
CA ASP A 186 -95.95 15.67 18.83
C ASP A 186 -97.03 16.75 19.06
N ASN A 187 -97.19 17.66 18.09
CA ASN A 187 -98.20 18.71 18.14
C ASN A 187 -99.65 18.19 18.14
N HIS A 188 -99.84 16.87 17.99
CA HIS A 188 -101.13 16.18 18.05
C HIS A 188 -101.30 15.41 19.38
N GLY A 189 -100.41 15.62 20.36
CA GLY A 189 -100.49 15.06 21.71
C GLY A 189 -100.08 13.59 21.83
N ARG A 190 -99.53 12.97 20.78
CA ARG A 190 -99.05 11.59 20.78
C ARG A 190 -97.57 11.53 21.07
N TYR A 191 -97.11 10.49 21.76
CA TYR A 191 -95.68 10.34 22.05
C TYR A 191 -94.87 10.13 20.76
N VAL A 192 -93.74 10.83 20.66
CA VAL A 192 -92.84 10.75 19.50
C VAL A 192 -92.18 9.36 19.43
N MET A 193 -91.88 8.76 20.59
CA MET A 193 -91.34 7.41 20.71
C MET A 193 -92.44 6.41 21.09
N SER A 194 -92.38 5.20 20.54
CA SER A 194 -93.30 4.12 20.91
C SER A 194 -93.11 3.70 22.37
N ALA A 195 -94.05 2.94 22.94
CA ALA A 195 -93.92 2.47 24.33
C ALA A 195 -92.68 1.60 24.54
N ALA A 196 -92.37 0.71 23.58
CA ALA A 196 -91.21 -0.17 23.64
C ALA A 196 -89.89 0.61 23.54
N GLU A 197 -89.82 1.61 22.65
CA GLU A 197 -88.63 2.45 22.51
C GLU A 197 -88.39 3.33 23.73
N ARG A 198 -89.45 3.81 24.39
CA ARG A 198 -89.33 4.57 25.64
C ARG A 198 -88.82 3.71 26.80
N GLN A 199 -89.32 2.49 26.95
CA GLN A 199 -88.81 1.56 27.96
C GLN A 199 -87.35 1.22 27.73
N LYS A 200 -86.96 0.96 26.48
CA LYS A 200 -85.57 0.70 26.12
C LYS A 200 -84.68 1.91 26.44
N ALA A 201 -85.11 3.12 26.08
CA ALA A 201 -84.36 4.34 26.34
C ALA A 201 -84.26 4.66 27.85
N LEU A 202 -85.29 4.41 28.65
CA LEU A 202 -85.22 4.59 30.12
C LEU A 202 -84.20 3.65 30.75
N MET A 203 -84.16 2.39 30.30
CA MET A 203 -83.18 1.40 30.78
C MET A 203 -81.75 1.72 30.31
N GLU A 204 -81.56 2.06 29.03
CA GLU A 204 -80.24 2.41 28.48
C GLU A 204 -79.66 3.68 29.12
N ASN A 205 -80.49 4.67 29.45
CA ASN A 205 -80.06 5.91 30.09
C ASN A 205 -80.12 5.86 31.63
N GLN A 206 -80.46 4.71 32.23
CA GLN A 206 -80.58 4.51 33.67
C GLN A 206 -81.50 5.53 34.38
N ILE A 207 -82.58 5.94 33.70
CA ILE A 207 -83.53 6.93 34.21
C ILE A 207 -84.68 6.20 34.90
N THR A 208 -84.85 6.47 36.20
CA THR A 208 -85.93 5.92 37.04
C THR A 208 -87.22 6.75 36.93
#